data_AF-A0A0N0P2H3-F1
#
_entry.id   AF-A0A0N0P2H3-F1
#
_cell.length_a   1.000
_cell.length_b   1.000
_cell.length_c   1.000
_cell.angle_alpha   90.00
_cell.angle_beta   90.00
_cell.angle_gamma   90.00
#
_symmetry.space_group_name_H-M   'P 1'
#
loop_
_entity.id
_entity.type
_entity.pdbx_description
1 polymer ?
#
loop_
_entity_poly.entity_id
_entity_poly.type
_entity_poly.pdbx_seq_one_letter_code
_entity_poly.pdbx_strand_id
1 'polypeptide(L)'
;MTCGIITMVCVTLLGTKWQLLYACISVAVVFIVGAFLTLPLVIAKATVFIYLNSILYLQIPGALANFYVAKPACLPDGPHFSYVFYQTVAALIADAGGVLGAILFNTFFSRHRYAFVFIATTILQVLGSIFDLIIVKRWNTHIGIPDHAMYILGDSIVYRVCFVMSMMPAQILMSRLCPRGTETIAFSLLAGFSSAGNSMSLSIGSLLMESIWPVSTRVPCNFKNVQWLIITGHLVTPLLIIPLAFLLLPRARICDRVDFEGNVIREDDEVPEEHTTSIERIDAPTPSAAECNAEKKDAWDDEKTPSKV
;
A
#
# COMPACT_ATOMS: atom_id res chain seq x y z
N MET A 1 -3.44 15.61 14.52
CA MET A 1 -3.78 14.23 14.07
C MET A 1 -4.99 13.67 14.81
N THR A 2 -4.93 13.54 16.15
CA THR A 2 -6.03 13.02 16.99
C THR A 2 -7.37 13.73 16.77
N CYS A 3 -7.38 15.06 16.79
CA CYS A 3 -8.61 15.83 16.55
C CYS A 3 -9.25 15.51 15.19
N GLY A 4 -8.45 15.41 14.12
CA GLY A 4 -8.96 15.09 12.79
C GLY A 4 -9.56 13.69 12.70
N ILE A 5 -8.94 12.71 13.37
CA ILE A 5 -9.48 11.33 13.45
C ILE A 5 -10.78 11.31 14.25
N ILE A 6 -10.83 11.99 15.41
CA ILE A 6 -12.05 12.09 16.22
C ILE A 6 -13.17 12.74 15.41
N THR A 7 -12.88 13.82 14.68
CA THR A 7 -13.85 14.47 13.79
C THR A 7 -14.35 13.48 12.73
N MET A 8 -13.47 12.72 12.06
CA MET A 8 -13.89 11.72 11.07
C MET A 8 -14.80 10.65 11.68
N VAL A 9 -14.46 10.14 12.87
CA VAL A 9 -15.27 9.13 13.56
C VAL A 9 -16.64 9.69 13.94
N CYS A 10 -16.70 10.88 14.56
CA CYS A 10 -17.95 11.52 14.94
C CYS A 10 -18.86 11.78 13.73
N VAL A 11 -18.29 12.29 12.64
CA VAL A 11 -19.05 12.59 11.41
C VAL A 11 -19.47 11.30 10.70
N THR A 12 -18.67 10.23 10.74
CA THR A 12 -19.05 8.93 10.16
C THR A 12 -20.22 8.30 10.94
N LEU A 13 -20.27 8.48 12.26
CA LEU A 13 -21.33 7.88 13.10
C LEU A 13 -22.61 8.70 13.17
N LEU A 14 -22.51 10.03 13.23
CA LEU A 14 -23.65 10.92 13.50
C LEU A 14 -24.01 11.81 12.31
N GLY A 15 -23.12 11.93 11.33
CA GLY A 15 -23.24 12.87 10.23
C GLY A 15 -24.07 12.33 9.08
N THR A 16 -24.55 13.28 8.27
CA THR A 16 -25.14 12.98 6.95
C THR A 16 -24.05 12.75 5.90
N LYS A 17 -24.39 12.09 4.79
CA LYS A 17 -23.46 11.85 3.66
C LYS A 17 -22.72 13.11 3.18
N TRP A 18 -23.39 14.26 3.15
CA TRP A 18 -22.78 15.53 2.75
C TRP A 18 -21.78 16.05 3.78
N GLN A 19 -22.11 15.93 5.06
CA GLN A 19 -21.18 16.30 6.15
C GLN A 19 -19.95 15.39 6.15
N LEU A 20 -20.11 14.10 5.88
CA LEU A 20 -19.00 13.16 5.76
C LEU A 20 -18.10 13.50 4.57
N LEU A 21 -18.67 13.88 3.42
CA LEU A 21 -17.90 14.33 2.26
C LEU A 21 -17.09 15.60 2.58
N TYR A 22 -17.71 16.62 3.17
CA TYR A 22 -16.99 17.85 3.56
C TYR A 22 -15.93 17.60 4.64
N ALA A 23 -16.19 16.70 5.58
CA ALA A 23 -15.22 16.29 6.60
C ALA A 23 -14.02 15.57 5.98
N CYS A 24 -14.24 14.68 5.00
CA CYS A 24 -13.14 14.03 4.28
C CYS A 24 -12.25 15.06 3.58
N ILE A 25 -12.84 16.02 2.87
CA ILE A 25 -12.08 17.07 2.16
C ILE A 25 -11.32 17.94 3.17
N SER A 26 -11.97 18.41 4.24
CA SER A 26 -11.33 19.28 5.22
C SER A 26 -10.19 18.59 5.96
N VAL A 27 -10.37 17.33 6.38
CA VAL A 27 -9.33 16.55 7.06
C VAL A 27 -8.17 16.25 6.11
N ALA A 28 -8.43 15.92 4.83
CA ALA A 28 -7.37 15.74 3.83
C ALA A 28 -6.52 17.01 3.68
N VAL A 29 -7.16 18.17 3.50
CA VAL A 29 -6.47 19.44 3.34
C VAL A 29 -5.65 19.78 4.58
N VAL A 30 -6.22 19.61 5.78
CA VAL A 30 -5.52 19.88 7.05
C VAL A 30 -4.31 18.96 7.23
N PHE A 31 -4.40 17.68 6.87
CA PHE A 31 -3.28 16.74 6.96
C PHE A 31 -2.18 17.08 5.94
N ILE A 32 -2.54 17.41 4.70
CA ILE A 32 -1.57 17.76 3.65
C ILE A 32 -0.87 19.08 3.99
N VAL A 33 -1.64 20.14 4.24
CA VAL A 33 -1.08 21.46 4.59
C VAL A 33 -0.30 21.39 5.90
N GLY A 34 -0.84 20.70 6.91
CA GLY A 34 -0.17 20.50 8.18
C GLY A 34 1.16 19.75 8.05
N ALA A 35 1.26 18.79 7.13
CA ALA A 35 2.52 18.11 6.85
C ALA A 35 3.56 19.07 6.23
N PHE A 36 3.18 19.91 5.25
CA PHE A 36 4.11 20.86 4.65
C PHE A 36 4.52 22.01 5.57
N LEU A 37 3.70 22.35 6.57
CA LEU A 37 4.02 23.41 7.52
C LEU A 37 4.87 22.93 8.70
N THR A 38 4.71 21.67 9.13
CA THR A 38 5.38 21.16 10.34
C THR A 38 6.62 20.33 10.06
N LEU A 39 6.76 19.75 8.85
CA LEU A 39 7.86 18.86 8.50
C LEU A 39 8.81 19.50 7.48
N PRO A 40 10.09 19.10 7.49
CA PRO A 40 11.02 19.47 6.41
C PRO A 40 10.51 18.90 5.08
N LEU A 41 10.76 19.62 3.99
CA LEU A 41 10.12 19.40 2.69
C LEU A 41 10.25 17.97 2.16
N VAL A 42 11.35 17.29 2.43
CA VAL A 42 11.58 15.90 1.97
C VAL A 42 10.68 14.92 2.72
N ILE A 43 10.64 15.03 4.05
CA ILE A 43 9.79 14.18 4.91
C ILE A 43 8.30 14.48 4.65
N ALA A 44 7.96 15.76 4.45
CA ALA A 44 6.61 16.20 4.10
C ALA A 44 6.13 15.54 2.79
N LYS A 45 6.93 15.62 1.72
CA LYS A 45 6.61 15.01 0.42
C LYS A 45 6.40 13.50 0.53
N ALA A 46 7.29 12.79 1.22
CA ALA A 46 7.18 11.35 1.38
C ALA A 46 5.95 10.96 2.23
N THR A 47 5.67 11.70 3.31
CA THR A 47 4.54 11.42 4.21
C THR A 47 3.20 11.69 3.53
N VAL A 48 3.10 12.79 2.80
CA VAL A 48 1.92 13.12 1.99
C VAL A 48 1.73 12.08 0.88
N PHE A 49 2.80 11.62 0.24
CA PHE A 49 2.71 10.56 -0.76
C PHE A 49 2.14 9.26 -0.16
N ILE A 50 2.64 8.81 1.00
CA ILE A 50 2.14 7.59 1.66
C ILE A 50 0.68 7.76 2.09
N TYR A 51 0.33 8.92 2.63
CA TYR A 51 -1.04 9.24 3.00
C TYR A 51 -1.99 9.21 1.79
N LEU A 52 -1.58 9.82 0.67
CA LEU A 52 -2.35 9.80 -0.58
C LEU A 52 -2.44 8.39 -1.18
N ASN A 53 -1.36 7.60 -1.12
CA ASN A 53 -1.36 6.20 -1.54
C ASN A 53 -2.40 5.38 -0.75
N SER A 54 -2.48 5.58 0.57
CA SER A 54 -3.50 4.93 1.40
C SER A 54 -4.93 5.41 1.10
N ILE A 55 -5.13 6.68 0.75
CA ILE A 55 -6.45 7.23 0.38
C ILE A 55 -6.91 6.72 -0.98
N LEU A 56 -6.01 6.73 -1.96
CA LEU A 56 -6.29 6.37 -3.36
C LEU A 56 -6.50 4.88 -3.54
N TYR A 57 -6.06 4.06 -2.59
CA TYR A 57 -6.46 2.67 -2.49
C TYR A 57 -7.74 2.56 -1.63
N LEU A 58 -8.90 2.71 -2.26
CA LEU A 58 -10.18 2.69 -1.54
C LEU A 58 -10.42 1.32 -0.92
N GLN A 59 -10.45 1.28 0.41
CA GLN A 59 -10.78 0.07 1.15
C GLN A 59 -12.29 -0.14 1.16
N ILE A 60 -12.72 -1.29 0.63
CA ILE A 60 -14.12 -1.67 0.47
C ILE A 60 -14.39 -3.03 1.16
N PRO A 61 -13.99 -3.21 2.44
CA PRO A 61 -14.10 -4.52 3.09
C PRO A 61 -15.57 -4.95 3.25
N GLY A 62 -16.47 -3.99 3.45
CA GLY A 62 -17.90 -4.26 3.67
C GLY A 62 -18.59 -4.89 2.47
N ALA A 63 -18.38 -4.41 1.24
CA ALA A 63 -19.11 -4.95 0.09
C ALA A 63 -18.60 -6.33 -0.33
N LEU A 64 -17.28 -6.50 -0.37
CA LEU A 64 -16.64 -7.77 -0.75
C LEU A 64 -16.89 -8.86 0.29
N ALA A 65 -16.69 -8.58 1.58
CA ALA A 65 -16.92 -9.58 2.62
C ALA A 65 -18.39 -10.02 2.68
N ASN A 66 -19.34 -9.08 2.54
CA ASN A 66 -20.76 -9.42 2.49
C ASN A 66 -21.14 -10.21 1.24
N PHE A 67 -20.47 -10.00 0.11
CA PHE A 67 -20.67 -10.80 -1.10
C PHE A 67 -20.15 -12.23 -0.91
N TYR A 68 -18.96 -12.40 -0.34
CA TYR A 68 -18.33 -13.71 -0.12
C TYR A 68 -19.08 -14.58 0.90
N VAL A 69 -19.64 -13.98 1.94
CA VAL A 69 -20.31 -14.68 3.05
C VAL A 69 -21.85 -14.56 2.98
N ALA A 70 -22.39 -14.01 1.89
CA ALA A 70 -23.83 -13.86 1.71
C ALA A 70 -24.57 -15.20 1.91
N LYS A 71 -25.74 -15.18 2.57
CA LYS A 71 -26.59 -16.38 2.67
C LYS A 71 -27.31 -16.65 1.35
N PRO A 72 -27.68 -17.92 1.05
CA PRO A 72 -28.41 -18.28 -0.19
C PRO A 72 -29.76 -17.57 -0.36
N ALA A 73 -30.35 -17.08 0.74
CA ALA A 73 -31.55 -16.24 0.70
C ALA A 73 -31.33 -14.85 0.06
N CYS A 74 -30.09 -14.35 0.03
CA CYS A 74 -29.74 -13.02 -0.49
C CYS A 74 -29.02 -13.08 -1.84
N LEU A 75 -28.20 -14.10 -2.07
CA LEU A 75 -27.50 -14.31 -3.33
C LEU A 75 -27.46 -15.81 -3.60
N PRO A 76 -28.46 -16.40 -4.29
CA PRO A 76 -28.50 -17.86 -4.51
C PRO A 76 -27.32 -18.37 -5.33
N ASP A 77 -26.77 -17.48 -6.17
CA ASP A 77 -25.57 -17.69 -6.97
C ASP A 77 -24.30 -17.20 -6.23
N GLY A 78 -24.25 -17.30 -4.91
CA GLY A 78 -23.10 -16.86 -4.12
C GLY A 78 -22.05 -17.96 -3.91
N PRO A 79 -20.81 -17.59 -3.56
CA PRO A 79 -19.79 -18.55 -3.13
C PRO A 79 -20.05 -19.15 -1.73
N HIS A 80 -20.88 -18.49 -0.91
CA HIS A 80 -21.40 -18.99 0.37
C HIS A 80 -20.32 -19.49 1.35
N PHE A 81 -19.24 -18.73 1.51
CA PHE A 81 -18.16 -19.15 2.39
C PHE A 81 -18.58 -19.13 3.86
N SER A 82 -18.10 -20.11 4.63
CA SER A 82 -18.24 -20.11 6.08
C SER A 82 -17.39 -18.98 6.68
N TYR A 83 -17.89 -18.32 7.72
CA TYR A 83 -17.14 -17.31 8.47
C TYR A 83 -15.80 -17.84 8.99
N VAL A 84 -15.74 -19.12 9.38
CA VAL A 84 -14.50 -19.74 9.85
C VAL A 84 -13.50 -19.80 8.70
N PHE A 85 -13.90 -20.29 7.54
CA PHE A 85 -13.03 -20.34 6.36
C PHE A 85 -12.53 -18.95 5.96
N TYR A 86 -13.45 -17.98 5.87
CA TYR A 86 -13.14 -16.61 5.43
C TYR A 86 -12.23 -15.86 6.42
N GLN A 87 -12.43 -16.01 7.74
CA GLN A 87 -11.66 -15.25 8.73
C GLN A 87 -10.41 -15.96 9.22
N THR A 88 -10.37 -17.29 9.26
CA THR A 88 -9.22 -18.02 9.83
C THR A 88 -8.34 -18.63 8.74
N VAL A 89 -8.92 -19.44 7.85
CA VAL A 89 -8.15 -20.16 6.83
C VAL A 89 -7.56 -19.17 5.82
N ALA A 90 -8.38 -18.22 5.33
CA ALA A 90 -7.91 -17.19 4.41
C ALA A 90 -6.83 -16.31 5.04
N ALA A 91 -7.00 -15.92 6.30
CA ALA A 91 -6.02 -15.09 7.01
C ALA A 91 -4.67 -15.79 7.20
N LEU A 92 -4.66 -17.07 7.58
CA LEU A 92 -3.42 -17.84 7.71
C LEU A 92 -2.67 -17.97 6.38
N ILE A 93 -3.41 -18.22 5.29
CA ILE A 93 -2.83 -18.28 3.96
C ILE A 93 -2.32 -16.90 3.52
N ALA A 94 -3.07 -15.84 3.83
CA ALA A 94 -2.68 -14.47 3.55
C ALA A 94 -1.39 -14.10 4.30
N ASP A 95 -1.22 -14.49 5.55
CA ASP A 95 0.02 -14.22 6.27
C ASP A 95 1.23 -14.93 5.65
N ALA A 96 1.07 -16.19 5.20
CA ALA A 96 2.10 -16.88 4.42
C ALA A 96 2.39 -16.15 3.09
N GLY A 97 1.34 -15.70 2.39
CA GLY A 97 1.47 -14.87 1.18
C GLY A 97 2.19 -13.54 1.45
N GLY A 98 1.96 -12.92 2.60
CA GLY A 98 2.64 -11.70 3.02
C GLY A 98 4.14 -11.91 3.21
N VAL A 99 4.54 -13.02 3.84
CA VAL A 99 5.96 -13.41 3.96
C VAL A 99 6.58 -13.65 2.58
N LEU A 100 5.88 -14.33 1.68
CA LEU A 100 6.35 -14.51 0.30
C LEU A 100 6.51 -13.18 -0.44
N GLY A 101 5.56 -12.26 -0.29
CA GLY A 101 5.65 -10.92 -0.88
C GLY A 101 6.83 -10.12 -0.33
N ALA A 102 7.15 -10.29 0.96
CA ALA A 102 8.31 -9.69 1.58
C ALA A 102 9.64 -10.17 0.97
N ILE A 103 9.77 -11.49 0.82
CA ILE A 103 10.95 -12.11 0.22
C ILE A 103 11.09 -11.66 -1.24
N LEU A 104 9.99 -11.72 -2.01
CA LEU A 104 9.99 -11.33 -3.42
C LEU A 104 10.37 -9.87 -3.62
N PHE A 105 9.89 -8.98 -2.74
CA PHE A 105 10.25 -7.57 -2.76
C PHE A 105 11.76 -7.37 -2.55
N ASN A 106 12.33 -8.02 -1.54
CA ASN A 106 13.76 -7.87 -1.23
C ASN A 106 14.64 -8.36 -2.39
N THR A 107 14.30 -9.51 -2.99
CA THR A 107 15.07 -10.10 -4.08
C THR A 107 14.99 -9.30 -5.39
N PHE A 108 13.78 -8.85 -5.79
CA PHE A 108 13.59 -8.21 -7.10
C PHE A 108 13.59 -6.69 -7.06
N PHE A 109 12.94 -6.08 -6.08
CA PHE A 109 12.64 -4.64 -6.09
C PHE A 109 13.65 -3.78 -5.33
N SER A 110 14.48 -4.38 -4.47
CA SER A 110 15.46 -3.65 -3.65
C SER A 110 16.41 -2.79 -4.49
N ARG A 111 16.80 -3.23 -5.70
CA ARG A 111 17.78 -2.54 -6.56
C ARG A 111 17.20 -1.43 -7.45
N HIS A 112 15.87 -1.27 -7.48
CA HIS A 112 15.22 -0.35 -8.40
C HIS A 112 14.93 1.03 -7.78
N ARG A 113 14.59 2.01 -8.63
CA ARG A 113 14.18 3.36 -8.21
C ARG A 113 12.82 3.30 -7.53
N TYR A 114 12.60 4.11 -6.48
CA TYR A 114 11.32 4.16 -5.77
C TYR A 114 10.13 4.34 -6.73
N ALA A 115 10.22 5.28 -7.68
CA ALA A 115 9.15 5.51 -8.65
C ALA A 115 8.83 4.28 -9.51
N PHE A 116 9.85 3.52 -9.96
CA PHE A 116 9.62 2.30 -10.72
C PHE A 116 8.95 1.22 -9.86
N VAL A 117 9.40 1.07 -8.62
CA VAL A 117 8.84 0.08 -7.69
C VAL A 117 7.39 0.40 -7.36
N PHE A 118 7.05 1.65 -7.06
CA PHE A 118 5.65 2.04 -6.84
C PHE A 118 4.78 1.81 -8.09
N ILE A 119 5.26 2.15 -9.29
CA ILE A 119 4.51 1.90 -10.52
C ILE A 119 4.28 0.39 -10.72
N ALA A 120 5.33 -0.42 -10.56
CA ALA A 120 5.24 -1.86 -10.71
C ALA A 120 4.29 -2.49 -9.68
N THR A 121 4.35 -2.07 -8.41
CA THR A 121 3.47 -2.60 -7.36
C THR A 121 2.03 -2.11 -7.50
N THR A 122 1.80 -0.90 -8.03
CA THR A 122 0.45 -0.44 -8.40
C THR A 122 -0.12 -1.27 -9.55
N ILE A 123 0.67 -1.56 -10.59
CA ILE A 123 0.23 -2.42 -11.70
C ILE A 123 -0.10 -3.83 -11.18
N LEU A 124 0.74 -4.40 -10.33
CA LEU A 124 0.48 -5.71 -9.71
C LEU A 124 -0.79 -5.70 -8.86
N GLN A 125 -1.05 -4.65 -8.09
CA GLN A 125 -2.30 -4.50 -7.35
C GLN A 125 -3.52 -4.43 -8.27
N VAL A 126 -3.43 -3.66 -9.36
CA VAL A 126 -4.50 -3.58 -10.36
C VAL A 126 -4.77 -4.95 -10.98
N LEU A 127 -3.73 -5.71 -11.32
CA LEU A 127 -3.85 -7.09 -11.80
C LEU A 127 -4.47 -8.01 -10.75
N GLY A 128 -4.09 -7.86 -9.48
CA GLY A 128 -4.70 -8.56 -8.34
C GLY A 128 -6.21 -8.32 -8.25
N SER A 129 -6.64 -7.07 -8.37
CA SER A 129 -8.06 -6.69 -8.31
C SER A 129 -8.89 -7.16 -9.50
N ILE A 130 -8.26 -7.55 -10.62
CA ILE A 130 -8.95 -8.24 -11.72
C ILE A 130 -9.43 -9.62 -11.27
N PHE A 131 -8.69 -10.32 -10.40
CA PHE A 131 -9.14 -11.62 -9.85
C PHE A 131 -10.43 -11.47 -9.03
N ASP A 132 -10.53 -10.42 -8.21
CA ASP A 132 -11.77 -10.12 -7.48
C ASP A 132 -12.94 -9.86 -8.43
N LEU A 133 -12.69 -9.14 -9.52
CA LEU A 133 -13.70 -8.87 -10.55
C LEU A 133 -14.18 -10.16 -11.22
N ILE A 134 -13.26 -11.09 -11.53
CA ILE A 134 -13.57 -12.41 -12.09
C ILE A 134 -14.51 -13.20 -11.17
N ILE A 135 -14.28 -13.17 -9.85
CA ILE A 135 -15.11 -13.85 -8.87
C ILE A 135 -16.48 -13.17 -8.75
N VAL A 136 -16.53 -11.84 -8.65
CA VAL A 136 -17.79 -11.08 -8.56
C VAL A 136 -18.67 -11.26 -9.80
N LYS A 137 -18.05 -11.39 -10.98
CA LYS A 137 -18.76 -11.69 -12.25
C LYS A 137 -19.14 -13.15 -12.43
N ARG A 138 -18.73 -14.04 -11.53
CA ARG A 138 -18.84 -15.51 -11.64
C ARG A 138 -18.29 -16.08 -12.95
N TRP A 139 -17.31 -15.42 -13.56
CA TRP A 139 -16.57 -16.00 -14.70
C TRP A 139 -15.81 -17.27 -14.28
N ASN A 140 -15.48 -17.36 -12.99
CA ASN A 140 -14.93 -18.55 -12.37
C ASN A 140 -15.73 -19.83 -12.66
N THR A 141 -17.07 -19.76 -12.53
CA THR A 141 -17.96 -20.91 -12.74
C THR A 141 -18.05 -21.32 -14.21
N HIS A 142 -17.85 -20.39 -15.15
CA HIS A 142 -17.79 -20.71 -16.60
C HIS A 142 -16.48 -21.42 -16.97
N ILE A 143 -15.41 -21.16 -16.23
CA ILE A 143 -14.09 -21.80 -16.41
C ILE A 143 -14.04 -23.16 -15.67
N GLY A 144 -15.01 -23.44 -14.78
CA GLY A 144 -15.12 -24.71 -14.05
C GLY A 144 -14.22 -24.79 -12.80
N ILE A 145 -13.70 -23.66 -12.32
CA ILE A 145 -12.85 -23.61 -11.13
C ILE A 145 -13.75 -23.44 -9.88
N PRO A 146 -13.47 -24.14 -8.77
CA PRO A 146 -14.27 -23.98 -7.55
C PRO A 146 -14.03 -22.62 -6.88
N ASP A 147 -15.10 -21.98 -6.40
CA ASP A 147 -15.07 -20.64 -5.80
C ASP A 147 -14.06 -20.52 -4.64
N HIS A 148 -13.90 -21.57 -3.83
CA HIS A 148 -12.95 -21.60 -2.72
C HIS A 148 -11.49 -21.52 -3.19
N ALA A 149 -11.13 -22.23 -4.27
CA ALA A 149 -9.75 -22.26 -4.76
C ALA A 149 -9.39 -20.92 -5.44
N MET A 150 -10.32 -20.36 -6.21
CA MET A 150 -10.12 -19.06 -6.86
C MET A 150 -9.98 -17.94 -5.82
N TYR A 151 -10.80 -17.97 -4.76
CA TYR A 151 -10.69 -17.01 -3.66
C TYR A 151 -9.35 -17.10 -2.92
N ILE A 152 -8.90 -18.32 -2.58
CA ILE A 152 -7.60 -18.52 -1.93
C ILE A 152 -6.46 -18.01 -2.81
N LEU A 153 -6.45 -18.36 -4.09
CA LEU A 153 -5.36 -18.00 -4.98
C LEU A 153 -5.35 -16.50 -5.30
N GLY A 154 -6.52 -15.89 -5.53
CA GLY A 154 -6.67 -14.48 -5.82
C GLY A 154 -6.52 -13.58 -4.60
N ASP A 155 -7.55 -13.52 -3.77
CA ASP A 155 -7.65 -12.58 -2.63
C ASP A 155 -6.70 -12.96 -1.48
N SER A 156 -6.62 -14.24 -1.12
CA SER A 156 -5.76 -14.60 0.03
C SER A 156 -4.27 -14.53 -0.30
N ILE A 157 -3.83 -15.00 -1.48
CA ILE A 157 -2.40 -15.04 -1.83
C ILE A 157 -1.99 -13.83 -2.68
N VAL A 158 -2.50 -13.71 -3.90
CA VAL A 158 -2.01 -12.72 -4.88
C VAL A 158 -2.22 -11.29 -4.39
N TYR A 159 -3.42 -10.95 -3.93
CA TYR A 159 -3.73 -9.63 -3.41
C TYR A 159 -2.84 -9.29 -2.20
N ARG A 160 -2.67 -10.23 -1.27
CA ARG A 160 -1.86 -10.01 -0.07
C ARG A 160 -0.36 -9.84 -0.37
N VAL A 161 0.18 -10.62 -1.30
CA VAL A 161 1.54 -10.45 -1.83
C VAL A 161 1.71 -9.04 -2.39
N CYS A 162 0.79 -8.62 -3.27
CA CYS A 162 0.83 -7.29 -3.90
C CYS A 162 0.71 -6.16 -2.86
N PHE A 163 -0.17 -6.33 -1.86
CA PHE A 163 -0.36 -5.37 -0.78
C PHE A 163 0.92 -5.17 0.04
N VAL A 164 1.57 -6.26 0.47
CA VAL A 164 2.84 -6.18 1.22
C VAL A 164 3.92 -5.54 0.35
N MET A 165 4.05 -5.94 -0.91
CA MET A 165 5.02 -5.36 -1.83
C MET A 165 4.81 -3.86 -2.05
N SER A 166 3.56 -3.37 -2.03
CA SER A 166 3.26 -1.94 -2.14
C SER A 166 3.59 -1.14 -0.89
N MET A 167 3.49 -1.76 0.29
CA MET A 167 3.74 -1.11 1.57
C MET A 167 5.23 -1.03 1.91
N MET A 168 6.02 -2.02 1.50
CA MET A 168 7.45 -2.06 1.77
C MET A 168 8.27 -0.84 1.33
N PRO A 169 8.17 -0.36 0.07
CA PRO A 169 8.99 0.76 -0.39
C PRO A 169 8.68 2.03 0.40
N ALA A 170 7.43 2.21 0.83
CA ALA A 170 7.01 3.31 1.70
C ALA A 170 7.68 3.24 3.07
N GLN A 171 7.75 2.05 3.68
CA GLN A 171 8.40 1.86 4.99
C GLN A 171 9.92 2.03 4.90
N ILE A 172 10.56 1.53 3.84
CA ILE A 172 12.01 1.68 3.62
C ILE A 172 12.38 3.14 3.35
N LEU A 173 11.60 3.85 2.52
CA LEU A 173 11.83 5.28 2.30
C LEU A 173 11.81 6.04 3.61
N MET A 174 10.87 5.68 4.50
CA MET A 174 10.69 6.38 5.75
C MET A 174 11.79 6.10 6.76
N SER A 175 12.24 4.85 6.90
CA SER A 175 13.37 4.55 7.79
C SER A 175 14.65 5.28 7.36
N ARG A 176 14.82 5.57 6.07
CA ARG A 176 15.95 6.33 5.53
C ARG A 176 15.81 7.85 5.72
N LEU A 177 14.59 8.37 5.72
CA LEU A 177 14.30 9.80 5.93
C LEU A 177 14.24 10.20 7.41
N CYS A 178 14.15 9.23 8.32
CA CYS A 178 14.15 9.47 9.76
C CYS A 178 15.48 10.09 10.23
N PRO A 179 15.46 11.24 10.93
CA PRO A 179 16.67 11.82 11.49
C PRO A 179 17.22 10.97 12.63
N ARG A 180 18.55 10.81 12.68
CA ARG A 180 19.23 10.11 13.77
C ARG A 180 18.87 10.77 15.11
N GLY A 181 18.52 9.95 16.10
CA GLY A 181 18.12 10.40 17.44
C GLY A 181 16.65 10.78 17.60
N THR A 182 15.86 10.86 16.52
CA THR A 182 14.39 11.09 16.59
C THR A 182 13.56 10.10 15.76
N GLU A 183 14.19 8.98 15.35
CA GLU A 183 13.63 7.98 14.45
C GLU A 183 12.26 7.46 14.92
N THR A 184 12.10 7.21 16.22
CA THR A 184 10.84 6.74 16.82
C THR A 184 9.70 7.74 16.62
N ILE A 185 9.98 9.04 16.75
CA ILE A 185 8.97 10.10 16.60
C ILE A 185 8.57 10.21 15.13
N ALA A 186 9.54 10.20 14.22
CA ALA A 186 9.28 10.25 12.78
C ALA A 186 8.47 9.02 12.30
N PHE A 187 8.83 7.83 12.78
CA PHE A 187 8.08 6.60 12.47
C PHE A 187 6.66 6.61 13.06
N SER A 188 6.50 7.10 14.29
CA SER A 188 5.17 7.24 14.92
C SER A 188 4.27 8.21 14.16
N LEU A 189 4.84 9.33 13.68
CA LEU A 189 4.12 10.29 12.88
C LEU A 189 3.64 9.66 11.57
N LEU A 190 4.52 8.96 10.86
CA LEU A 190 4.19 8.24 9.65
C LEU A 190 3.07 7.22 9.87
N ALA A 191 3.21 6.35 10.86
CA ALA A 191 2.22 5.33 11.18
C ALA A 191 0.84 5.97 11.43
N GLY A 192 0.84 7.14 12.07
CA GLY A 192 -0.31 7.99 12.24
C GLY A 192 -0.93 8.48 10.93
N PHE A 193 -0.12 9.03 10.01
CA PHE A 193 -0.58 9.43 8.68
C PHE A 193 -1.12 8.24 7.88
N SER A 194 -0.43 7.11 7.86
CA SER A 194 -0.87 5.89 7.16
C SER A 194 -2.22 5.39 7.68
N SER A 195 -2.38 5.35 9.00
CA SER A 195 -3.64 4.95 9.65
C SER A 195 -4.78 5.94 9.40
N ALA A 196 -4.47 7.24 9.38
CA ALA A 196 -5.45 8.27 9.03
C ALA A 196 -5.87 8.15 7.55
N GLY A 197 -4.92 7.89 6.64
CA GLY A 197 -5.21 7.67 5.23
C GLY A 197 -6.09 6.44 5.00
N ASN A 198 -5.83 5.34 5.73
CA ASN A 198 -6.65 4.14 5.70
C ASN A 198 -8.07 4.38 6.26
N SER A 199 -8.18 5.15 7.34
CA SER A 199 -9.48 5.54 7.89
C SER A 199 -10.28 6.37 6.88
N MET A 200 -9.61 7.25 6.14
CA MET A 200 -10.24 8.06 5.11
C MET A 200 -10.61 7.27 3.86
N SER A 201 -9.80 6.30 3.45
CA SER A 201 -10.14 5.42 2.33
C SER A 201 -11.38 4.59 2.63
N LEU A 202 -11.57 4.15 3.89
CA LEU A 202 -12.79 3.51 4.37
C LEU A 202 -14.01 4.46 4.34
N SER A 203 -13.86 5.70 4.83
CA SER A 203 -14.94 6.69 4.79
C SER A 203 -15.34 7.10 3.37
N ILE A 204 -14.35 7.24 2.47
CA ILE A 204 -14.62 7.53 1.05
C ILE A 204 -15.26 6.31 0.39
N GLY A 205 -14.80 5.09 0.70
CA GLY A 205 -15.39 3.85 0.25
C GLY A 205 -16.85 3.69 0.67
N SER A 206 -17.19 4.02 1.92
CA SER A 206 -18.57 3.98 2.42
C SER A 206 -19.45 5.05 1.76
N LEU A 207 -18.94 6.27 1.54
CA LEU A 207 -19.63 7.30 0.76
C LEU A 207 -19.92 6.85 -0.66
N LEU A 208 -18.98 6.16 -1.29
CA LEU A 208 -19.13 5.65 -2.66
C LEU A 208 -20.22 4.56 -2.72
N MET A 209 -20.26 3.69 -1.72
CA MET A 209 -21.31 2.68 -1.55
C MET A 209 -22.69 3.30 -1.32
N GLU A 210 -22.80 4.39 -0.56
CA GLU A 210 -24.11 4.98 -0.24
C GLU A 210 -24.63 5.89 -1.37
N SER A 211 -23.73 6.62 -2.04
CA SER A 211 -24.11 7.70 -2.95
C SER A 211 -24.19 7.26 -4.41
N ILE A 212 -23.10 6.70 -4.95
CA ILE A 212 -22.96 6.48 -6.41
C ILE A 212 -23.39 5.05 -6.77
N TRP A 213 -23.02 4.07 -5.94
CA TRP A 213 -23.25 2.65 -6.20
C TRP A 213 -23.89 1.98 -4.98
N PRO A 214 -25.19 2.20 -4.74
CA PRO A 214 -25.91 1.59 -3.62
C PRO A 214 -25.77 0.07 -3.67
N VAL A 215 -25.15 -0.49 -2.62
CA VAL A 215 -25.09 -1.92 -2.34
C VAL A 215 -26.04 -2.20 -1.20
N SER A 216 -27.11 -2.97 -1.47
CA SER A 216 -28.05 -3.37 -0.42
C SER A 216 -27.67 -4.75 0.09
N THR A 217 -27.23 -4.81 1.35
CA THR A 217 -27.05 -6.06 2.10
C THR A 217 -28.31 -6.47 2.86
N ARG A 218 -29.35 -5.62 2.85
CA ARG A 218 -30.68 -5.90 3.41
C ARG A 218 -31.60 -6.42 2.31
N VAL A 219 -32.43 -7.42 2.63
CA VAL A 219 -33.36 -8.03 1.68
C VAL A 219 -34.36 -6.98 1.18
N PRO A 220 -34.57 -6.81 -0.15
CA PRO A 220 -33.92 -7.54 -1.26
C PRO A 220 -32.47 -7.12 -1.49
N CYS A 221 -31.56 -8.11 -1.47
CA CYS A 221 -30.13 -7.92 -1.64
C CYS A 221 -29.79 -7.51 -3.08
N ASN A 222 -28.93 -6.51 -3.27
CA ASN A 222 -28.48 -6.07 -4.59
C ASN A 222 -26.96 -5.81 -4.58
N PHE A 223 -26.23 -6.72 -5.23
CA PHE A 223 -24.77 -6.68 -5.38
C PHE A 223 -24.31 -6.32 -6.79
N LYS A 224 -25.23 -5.95 -7.70
CA LYS A 224 -24.89 -5.65 -9.11
C LYS A 224 -23.89 -4.50 -9.24
N ASN A 225 -23.88 -3.58 -8.27
CA ASN A 225 -23.03 -2.40 -8.30
C ASN A 225 -21.62 -2.64 -7.71
N VAL A 226 -21.37 -3.78 -7.07
CA VAL A 226 -20.06 -4.11 -6.46
C VAL A 226 -18.95 -4.12 -7.51
N GLN A 227 -19.24 -4.61 -8.72
CA GLN A 227 -18.29 -4.59 -9.84
C GLN A 227 -17.76 -3.18 -10.15
N TRP A 228 -18.63 -2.17 -10.10
CA TRP A 228 -18.28 -0.79 -10.43
C TRP A 228 -17.45 -0.19 -9.32
N LEU A 229 -17.77 -0.54 -8.08
CA LEU A 229 -17.01 -0.15 -6.91
C LEU A 229 -15.56 -0.67 -6.93
N ILE A 230 -15.36 -1.91 -7.39
CA ILE A 230 -14.02 -2.49 -7.58
C ILE A 230 -13.30 -1.77 -8.72
N ILE A 231 -13.97 -1.57 -9.87
CA ILE A 231 -13.37 -0.87 -11.01
C ILE A 231 -12.93 0.55 -10.61
N THR A 232 -13.79 1.31 -9.93
CA THR A 232 -13.43 2.66 -9.53
C THR A 232 -12.42 2.69 -8.39
N GLY A 233 -12.62 1.87 -7.35
CA GLY A 233 -11.83 1.91 -6.13
C GLY A 233 -10.46 1.27 -6.24
N HIS A 234 -10.32 0.21 -7.03
CA HIS A 234 -9.10 -0.60 -7.10
C HIS A 234 -8.40 -0.54 -8.48
N LEU A 235 -9.11 -0.22 -9.56
CA LEU A 235 -8.52 -0.07 -10.90
C LEU A 235 -8.17 1.39 -11.21
N VAL A 236 -9.17 2.28 -11.14
CA VAL A 236 -9.02 3.68 -11.58
C VAL A 236 -8.29 4.53 -10.54
N THR A 237 -8.69 4.44 -9.27
CA THR A 237 -8.15 5.33 -8.25
C THR A 237 -6.66 5.08 -7.95
N PRO A 238 -6.17 3.83 -7.86
CA PRO A 238 -4.75 3.57 -7.67
C PRO A 238 -3.90 3.99 -8.86
N LEU A 239 -4.44 4.04 -10.08
CA LEU A 239 -3.72 4.52 -11.26
C LEU A 239 -3.32 6.01 -11.13
N LEU A 240 -4.09 6.79 -10.35
CA LEU A 240 -3.77 8.19 -10.04
C LEU A 240 -2.51 8.33 -9.18
N ILE A 241 -2.05 7.25 -8.54
CA ILE A 241 -0.81 7.23 -7.77
C ILE A 241 0.42 7.35 -8.69
N ILE A 242 0.34 6.88 -9.95
CA ILE A 242 1.45 6.94 -10.91
C ILE A 242 1.97 8.36 -11.16
N PRO A 243 1.13 9.35 -11.57
CA PRO A 243 1.60 10.72 -11.75
C PRO A 243 2.03 11.36 -10.42
N LEU A 244 1.37 11.03 -9.31
CA LEU A 244 1.74 11.51 -7.98
C LEU A 244 3.12 10.99 -7.53
N ALA A 245 3.44 9.74 -7.86
CA ALA A 245 4.72 9.13 -7.56
C ALA A 245 5.85 9.87 -8.28
N PHE A 246 5.65 10.28 -9.54
CA PHE A 246 6.65 11.06 -10.27
C PHE A 246 6.82 12.50 -9.73
N LEU A 247 5.75 13.08 -9.17
CA LEU A 247 5.76 14.46 -8.67
C LEU A 247 6.33 14.58 -7.25
N LEU A 248 5.98 13.66 -6.35
CA LEU A 248 6.31 13.77 -4.93
C LEU A 248 7.57 12.99 -4.53
N LEU A 249 7.91 11.89 -5.21
CA LEU A 249 9.07 11.07 -4.81
C LEU A 249 10.38 11.65 -5.38
N PRO A 250 11.45 11.70 -4.55
CA PRO A 250 12.79 12.00 -5.04
C PRO A 250 13.25 10.91 -6.01
N ARG A 251 14.11 11.28 -6.97
CA ARG A 251 14.70 10.36 -7.97
C ARG A 251 15.82 9.47 -7.36
N ALA A 252 15.66 9.03 -6.13
CA ALA A 252 16.59 8.15 -5.42
C ALA A 252 16.28 6.66 -5.68
N ARG A 253 17.28 5.80 -5.49
CA ARG A 253 17.08 4.33 -5.46
C ARG A 253 16.77 3.88 -4.04
N ILE A 254 16.12 2.72 -3.91
CA ILE A 254 15.76 2.13 -2.61
C ILE A 254 17.00 1.82 -1.75
N CYS A 255 18.13 1.48 -2.38
CA CYS A 255 19.40 1.22 -1.69
C CYS A 255 20.22 2.47 -1.35
N ASP A 256 19.89 3.64 -1.91
CA ASP A 256 20.73 4.83 -1.75
C ASP A 256 20.47 5.50 -0.39
N ARG A 257 21.52 6.00 0.27
CA ARG A 257 21.36 6.89 1.42
C ARG A 257 20.91 8.26 0.91
N VAL A 258 19.76 8.72 1.38
CA VAL A 258 19.16 10.01 1.00
C VAL A 258 19.49 11.02 2.11
N ASP A 259 20.07 12.15 1.75
CA ASP A 259 20.27 13.26 2.69
C ASP A 259 18.93 13.95 3.06
N PHE A 260 18.96 14.87 4.01
CA PHE A 260 17.77 15.63 4.42
C PHE A 260 17.24 16.58 3.34
N GLU A 261 17.98 16.75 2.24
CA GLU A 261 17.62 17.57 1.08
C GLU A 261 17.06 16.74 -0.09
N GLY A 262 17.11 15.40 0.00
CA GLY A 262 16.61 14.49 -1.03
C GLY A 262 17.67 14.06 -2.06
N ASN A 263 18.94 14.42 -1.87
CA ASN A 263 20.05 14.00 -2.71
C ASN A 263 20.61 12.64 -2.26
N VAL A 264 21.15 11.90 -3.23
CA VAL A 264 21.82 10.63 -2.97
C VAL A 264 23.23 10.93 -2.47
N ILE A 265 23.51 10.58 -1.21
CA ILE A 265 24.87 10.60 -0.66
C ILE A 265 25.62 9.44 -1.30
N ARG A 266 26.57 9.74 -2.19
CA ARG A 266 27.54 8.77 -2.71
C ARG A 266 28.70 8.73 -1.72
N GLU A 267 29.15 7.55 -1.33
CA GLU A 267 30.26 7.33 -0.37
C GLU A 267 31.64 7.86 -0.85
N ASP A 268 31.70 8.71 -1.88
CA ASP A 268 32.96 9.27 -2.40
C ASP A 268 33.36 10.60 -1.75
N ASP A 269 32.55 11.16 -0.84
CA ASP A 269 32.85 12.40 -0.09
C ASP A 269 33.10 12.13 1.40
N GLU A 270 34.04 11.24 1.73
CA GLU A 270 34.68 11.24 3.06
C GLU A 270 35.95 12.11 3.03
N VAL A 271 35.93 13.22 3.77
CA VAL A 271 37.10 14.01 4.16
C VAL A 271 37.00 14.22 5.68
N PRO A 272 38.12 14.11 6.42
CA PRO A 272 38.65 12.93 7.10
C PRO A 272 38.14 12.79 8.55
N GLU A 273 38.45 11.63 9.15
CA GLU A 273 38.21 11.24 10.54
C GLU A 273 38.35 12.36 11.58
N GLU A 274 37.32 12.55 12.40
CA GLU A 274 37.48 13.08 13.75
C GLU A 274 36.90 12.08 14.77
N HIS A 275 37.82 11.52 15.56
CA HIS A 275 37.60 10.59 16.66
C HIS A 275 36.54 11.09 17.66
N THR A 276 35.47 10.34 17.92
CA THR A 276 34.97 10.16 19.30
C THR A 276 34.14 8.88 19.49
N THR A 277 34.73 7.93 20.23
CA THR A 277 34.13 6.93 21.16
C THR A 277 32.84 6.19 20.81
N SER A 278 33.02 4.93 20.41
CA SER A 278 32.29 3.70 20.80
C SER A 278 30.93 3.84 21.51
N ILE A 279 29.86 3.80 20.71
CA ILE A 279 28.61 3.13 21.11
C ILE A 279 28.28 2.11 20.01
N GLU A 280 28.09 0.88 20.47
CA GLU A 280 27.83 -0.36 19.74
C GLU A 280 26.80 -0.17 18.62
N ARG A 281 27.26 -0.28 17.36
CA ARG A 281 26.40 -0.39 16.18
C ARG A 281 25.68 -1.73 16.23
N ILE A 282 24.40 -1.74 16.59
CA ILE A 282 23.50 -2.80 16.18
C ILE A 282 23.06 -2.45 14.75
N ASP A 283 23.91 -2.77 13.79
CA ASP A 283 23.53 -2.73 12.38
C ASP A 283 22.52 -3.87 12.16
N ALA A 284 21.25 -3.51 11.95
CA ALA A 284 20.27 -4.45 11.42
C ALA A 284 20.75 -4.90 10.02
N PRO A 285 20.66 -6.20 9.69
CA PRO A 285 21.11 -6.69 8.39
C PRO A 285 20.13 -6.22 7.32
N THR A 286 20.43 -5.06 6.74
CA THR A 286 19.82 -4.57 5.51
C THR A 286 20.97 -4.36 4.55
N PRO A 287 20.92 -4.87 3.30
CA PRO A 287 22.06 -4.82 2.40
C PRO A 287 22.59 -3.39 2.30
N SER A 288 23.86 -3.23 2.65
CA SER A 288 24.54 -1.95 2.64
C SER A 288 24.69 -1.46 1.20
N ALA A 289 24.78 -0.15 1.01
CA ALA A 289 25.07 0.42 -0.31
C ALA A 289 26.39 -0.12 -0.90
N ALA A 290 27.33 -0.51 -0.03
CA ALA A 290 28.59 -1.16 -0.38
C ALA A 290 28.38 -2.56 -1.00
N GLU A 291 27.47 -3.38 -0.47
CA GLU A 291 27.12 -4.69 -1.07
C GLU A 291 26.44 -4.52 -2.43
N CYS A 292 25.60 -3.49 -2.58
CA CYS A 292 24.95 -3.19 -3.86
C CYS A 292 25.92 -2.67 -4.94
N ASN A 293 27.01 -2.00 -4.53
CA ASN A 293 28.06 -1.52 -5.43
C ASN A 293 29.10 -2.62 -5.75
N ALA A 294 29.41 -3.51 -4.80
CA ALA A 294 30.28 -4.66 -5.00
C ALA A 294 29.71 -5.63 -6.05
N GLU A 295 28.43 -6.01 -5.92
CA GLU A 295 27.78 -6.92 -6.87
C GLU A 295 27.55 -6.29 -8.26
N LYS A 296 27.53 -4.95 -8.36
CA LYS A 296 27.49 -4.26 -9.65
C LYS A 296 28.85 -4.32 -10.37
N LYS A 297 29.95 -4.39 -9.61
CA LYS A 297 31.29 -4.57 -10.16
C LYS A 297 31.41 -5.98 -10.76
N ASP A 298 30.93 -6.98 -10.03
CA ASP A 298 30.88 -8.38 -10.49
C ASP A 298 30.00 -8.55 -11.74
N ALA A 299 28.81 -7.93 -11.77
CA ALA A 299 27.93 -7.97 -12.93
C ALA A 299 28.45 -7.20 -14.17
N TRP A 300 29.25 -6.15 -13.97
CA TRP A 300 29.88 -5.39 -15.06
C TRP A 300 31.13 -6.08 -15.61
N ASP A 301 31.84 -6.83 -14.76
CA ASP A 301 33.00 -7.62 -15.17
C ASP A 301 32.58 -8.89 -15.93
N ASP A 302 31.45 -9.52 -15.56
CA ASP A 302 30.86 -10.65 -16.31
C ASP A 302 30.29 -10.24 -17.68
N GLU A 303 29.79 -9.02 -17.85
CA GLU A 303 29.31 -8.52 -19.15
C GLU A 303 30.47 -8.11 -20.10
N LYS A 304 31.70 -7.96 -19.56
CA LYS A 304 32.91 -7.58 -20.33
C LYS A 304 33.83 -8.74 -20.71
N THR A 305 33.54 -9.97 -20.29
CA THR A 305 34.25 -11.18 -20.72
C THR A 305 33.38 -12.04 -21.64
N PRO A 306 33.19 -11.65 -22.92
CA PRO A 306 32.77 -12.64 -23.91
C PRO A 306 33.91 -13.65 -24.05
N SER A 307 33.59 -14.91 -23.76
CA SER A 307 34.43 -16.10 -23.91
C SER A 307 35.42 -15.98 -25.06
N LYS A 308 36.72 -15.99 -24.74
CA LYS A 308 37.75 -16.46 -25.67
C LYS A 308 38.16 -17.86 -25.24
N VAL A 309 38.05 -18.75 -26.23
CA VAL A 309 38.40 -20.18 -26.28
C VAL A 309 37.29 -21.12 -25.82
#